data_AF-A0A6H9UQ67-F1
#
_entry.id   AF-A0A6H9UQ67-F1
#
_cell.length_a   1.000
_cell.length_b   1.000
_cell.length_c   1.000
_cell.angle_alpha   90.00
_cell.angle_beta   90.00
_cell.angle_gamma   90.00
#
_symmetry.space_group_name_H-M   'P 1'
#
loop_
_entity.id
_entity.type
_entity.pdbx_description
1 polymer ?
#
loop_
_entity_poly.entity_id
_entity_poly.type
_entity_poly.pdbx_seq_one_letter_code
_entity_poly.pdbx_strand_id
1 'polypeptide(L)'
;MPVDVATQLLSQQTSEDEETLGALLRSLRRSLAHEGIDDQLWDSLDAVLGEFAPPAPHDMASIAVRLRTSTTKLVEVVPYLLRPYPLRQMQRLIFLSAEHPRPEGTLGHLNRFAMGILSVLDLMGDDAL
;
A
#
# COMPACT_ATOMS: atom_id res chain seq x y z
N MET A 1 -33.45 19.51 -0.88
CA MET A 1 -32.87 19.86 -2.20
C MET A 1 -31.37 19.89 -2.04
N PRO A 2 -30.63 18.86 -2.51
CA PRO A 2 -29.20 18.78 -2.30
C PRO A 2 -28.54 19.78 -3.25
N VAL A 3 -28.09 20.90 -2.68
CA VAL A 3 -27.19 21.80 -3.39
C VAL A 3 -25.92 21.00 -3.66
N ASP A 4 -25.67 20.87 -4.95
CA ASP A 4 -24.63 20.08 -5.57
C ASP A 4 -23.25 20.54 -5.08
N VAL A 5 -22.72 19.82 -4.10
CA VAL A 5 -21.37 20.02 -3.53
C VAL A 5 -20.32 20.03 -4.65
N ALA A 6 -20.54 19.27 -5.73
CA ALA A 6 -19.63 19.27 -6.88
C ALA A 6 -19.67 20.60 -7.64
N THR A 7 -20.85 21.22 -7.82
CA THR A 7 -20.92 22.59 -8.40
C THR A 7 -20.30 23.65 -7.51
N GLN A 8 -20.38 23.50 -6.18
CA GLN A 8 -19.76 24.44 -5.25
C GLN A 8 -18.22 24.39 -5.33
N LEU A 9 -17.64 23.19 -5.44
CA LEU A 9 -16.21 22.98 -5.64
C LEU A 9 -15.71 23.50 -6.99
N LEU A 10 -16.52 23.44 -8.04
CA LEU A 10 -16.17 23.97 -9.38
C LEU A 10 -16.27 25.49 -9.49
N SER A 11 -17.00 26.14 -8.58
CA SER A 11 -17.28 27.59 -8.60
C SER A 11 -16.35 28.42 -7.72
N GLN A 12 -15.57 27.79 -6.83
CA GLN A 12 -14.51 28.49 -6.14
C GLN A 12 -13.34 28.65 -7.10
N GLN A 13 -13.09 29.90 -7.49
CA GLN A 13 -11.79 30.34 -7.97
C GLN A 13 -10.72 29.61 -7.16
N THR A 14 -9.86 28.86 -7.85
CA THR A 14 -8.69 28.22 -7.26
C THR A 14 -7.96 29.29 -6.48
N SER A 15 -8.22 29.34 -5.17
CA SER A 15 -7.47 30.19 -4.26
C SER A 15 -6.04 29.75 -4.46
N GLU A 16 -5.20 30.65 -4.95
CA GLU A 16 -3.75 30.45 -5.13
C GLU A 16 -3.03 30.28 -3.78
N ASP A 17 -3.76 29.87 -2.75
CA ASP A 17 -3.23 29.48 -1.48
C ASP A 17 -2.64 28.07 -1.62
N GLU A 18 -1.39 28.06 -2.07
CA GLU A 18 -0.54 26.88 -2.25
C GLU A 18 -0.50 26.00 -0.97
N GLU A 19 -0.69 26.61 0.21
CA GLU A 19 -0.83 25.91 1.49
C GLU A 19 -2.11 25.08 1.57
N THR A 20 -3.27 25.68 1.25
CA THR A 20 -4.57 24.98 1.20
C THR A 20 -4.57 23.88 0.14
N LEU A 21 -4.02 24.15 -1.06
CA LEU A 21 -3.90 23.14 -2.12
C LEU A 21 -2.96 22.00 -1.70
N GLY A 22 -1.84 22.33 -1.05
CA GLY A 22 -0.89 21.37 -0.49
C GLY A 22 -1.52 20.46 0.57
N ALA A 23 -2.33 21.04 1.46
CA ALA A 23 -3.04 20.29 2.49
C ALA A 23 -4.10 19.34 1.89
N LEU A 24 -4.88 19.81 0.91
CA LEU A 24 -5.87 18.98 0.20
C LEU A 24 -5.21 17.83 -0.57
N LEU A 25 -4.12 18.09 -1.30
CA LEU A 25 -3.37 17.06 -2.01
C LEU A 25 -2.79 16.01 -1.04
N ARG A 26 -2.31 16.43 0.13
CA ARG A 26 -1.83 15.51 1.17
C ARG A 26 -2.96 14.65 1.74
N SER A 27 -4.12 15.24 2.00
CA SER A 27 -5.29 14.50 2.49
C SER A 27 -5.79 13.48 1.48
N LEU A 28 -5.85 13.84 0.19
CA LEU A 28 -6.24 12.92 -0.89
C LEU A 28 -5.26 11.76 -1.01
N ARG A 29 -3.96 12.07 -0.95
CA ARG A 29 -2.88 11.08 -0.93
C ARG A 29 -3.03 10.08 0.21
N ARG A 30 -3.24 10.57 1.44
CA ARG A 30 -3.46 9.71 2.61
C ARG A 30 -4.73 8.86 2.49
N SER A 31 -5.80 9.44 1.95
CA SER A 31 -7.05 8.69 1.69
C SER A 31 -6.83 7.53 0.71
N LEU A 32 -6.08 7.76 -0.37
CA LEU A 32 -5.72 6.72 -1.34
C LEU A 32 -4.81 5.66 -0.70
N ALA A 33 -3.87 6.08 0.15
CA ALA A 33 -2.99 5.17 0.87
C ALA A 33 -3.79 4.25 1.81
N HIS A 34 -4.79 4.77 2.53
CA HIS A 34 -5.62 4.00 3.45
C HIS A 34 -6.55 3.01 2.74
N GLU A 35 -7.00 3.32 1.53
CA GLU A 35 -7.71 2.35 0.68
C GLU A 35 -6.77 1.22 0.19
N GLY A 36 -5.48 1.56 0.04
CA GLY A 36 -4.38 0.69 -0.34
C GLY A 36 -3.86 -0.24 0.77
N ILE A 37 -3.80 0.28 1.99
CA ILE A 37 -3.15 -0.27 3.19
C ILE A 37 -4.25 -0.44 4.24
N ASP A 38 -4.94 -1.57 4.16
CA ASP A 38 -6.02 -1.93 5.07
C ASP A 38 -5.52 -2.82 6.23
N ASP A 39 -6.35 -2.98 7.27
CA ASP A 39 -6.04 -3.85 8.43
C ASP A 39 -5.70 -5.28 7.99
N GLN A 40 -6.32 -5.74 6.91
CA GLN A 40 -6.09 -7.06 6.35
C GLN A 40 -4.66 -7.23 5.79
N LEU A 41 -4.05 -6.18 5.25
CA LEU A 41 -2.63 -6.18 4.91
C LEU A 41 -1.77 -6.32 6.19
N TRP A 42 -2.07 -5.54 7.23
CA TRP A 42 -1.34 -5.63 8.50
C TRP A 42 -1.44 -7.01 9.15
N ASP A 43 -2.64 -7.61 9.18
CA ASP A 43 -2.85 -8.99 9.64
C ASP A 43 -2.00 -9.99 8.83
N SER A 44 -1.90 -9.79 7.52
CA SER A 44 -1.12 -10.67 6.65
C SER A 44 0.38 -10.51 6.87
N LEU A 45 0.85 -9.30 7.21
CA LEU A 45 2.25 -9.04 7.57
C LEU A 45 2.58 -9.64 8.93
N ASP A 46 1.72 -9.46 9.93
CA ASP A 46 1.90 -10.04 11.27
C ASP A 46 1.85 -11.57 11.24
N ALA A 47 0.95 -12.16 10.45
CA ALA A 47 0.91 -13.62 10.27
C ALA A 47 2.19 -14.22 9.67
N VAL A 48 2.97 -13.43 8.93
CA VAL A 48 4.20 -13.90 8.25
C VAL A 48 5.47 -13.53 9.01
N LEU A 49 5.50 -12.32 9.59
CA LEU A 49 6.69 -11.73 10.20
C LEU A 49 6.60 -11.62 11.72
N GLY A 50 5.42 -11.84 12.29
CA GLY A 50 5.19 -11.77 13.72
C GLY A 50 5.99 -12.83 14.48
N GLU A 51 6.09 -12.62 15.79
CA GLU A 51 6.86 -13.50 16.68
C GLU A 51 6.20 -14.87 16.91
N PHE A 52 4.97 -15.06 16.43
CA PHE A 52 4.19 -16.27 16.60
C PHE A 52 4.59 -17.37 15.58
N ALA A 53 4.06 -18.57 15.79
CA ALA A 53 4.36 -19.72 14.94
C ALA A 53 4.08 -19.41 13.46
N PRO A 54 4.88 -19.96 12.51
CA PRO A 54 4.66 -19.76 11.10
C PRO A 54 3.22 -20.09 10.68
N PRO A 55 2.66 -19.37 9.68
CA PRO A 55 1.29 -19.57 9.25
C PRO A 55 1.10 -21.00 8.76
N ALA A 56 -0.08 -21.55 9.00
CA ALA A 56 -0.36 -22.91 8.58
C ALA A 56 -0.31 -23.02 7.04
N PRO A 57 0.09 -24.16 6.46
CA PRO A 57 0.24 -24.30 5.01
C PRO A 57 -1.02 -23.96 4.20
N HIS A 58 -2.21 -24.15 4.79
CA HIS A 58 -3.48 -23.81 4.14
C HIS A 58 -3.74 -22.29 4.09
N ASP A 59 -3.18 -21.53 5.02
CA ASP A 59 -3.33 -20.07 5.08
C ASP A 59 -2.34 -19.36 4.15
N MET A 60 -1.17 -19.97 3.90
CA MET A 60 -0.10 -19.39 3.08
C MET A 60 -0.57 -18.94 1.68
N ALA A 61 -1.45 -19.71 1.04
CA ALA A 61 -2.00 -19.35 -0.27
C ALA A 61 -2.89 -18.11 -0.20
N SER A 62 -3.72 -18.01 0.84
CA SER A 62 -4.61 -16.87 1.06
C SER A 62 -3.80 -15.60 1.37
N ILE A 63 -2.76 -15.72 2.20
CA ILE A 63 -1.83 -14.65 2.53
C ILE A 63 -1.12 -14.17 1.26
N ALA A 64 -0.59 -15.09 0.44
CA ALA A 64 0.07 -14.73 -0.82
C ALA A 64 -0.84 -13.93 -1.76
N VAL A 65 -2.12 -14.32 -1.87
CA VAL A 65 -3.11 -13.57 -2.66
C VAL A 65 -3.32 -12.16 -2.09
N ARG A 66 -3.48 -12.03 -0.77
CA ARG A 66 -3.67 -10.72 -0.11
C ARG A 66 -2.45 -9.80 -0.32
N LEU A 67 -1.24 -10.32 -0.18
CA LEU A 67 0.00 -9.55 -0.43
C LEU A 67 0.10 -9.09 -1.89
N ARG A 68 -0.32 -9.93 -2.86
CA ARG A 68 -0.37 -9.55 -4.28
C ARG A 68 -1.40 -8.44 -4.53
N THR A 69 -2.62 -8.59 -4.00
CA THR A 69 -3.66 -7.55 -4.13
C THR A 69 -3.17 -6.22 -3.55
N SER A 70 -2.54 -6.26 -2.37
CA SER A 70 -1.98 -5.07 -1.72
C SER A 70 -0.85 -4.45 -2.54
N THR A 71 -0.01 -5.28 -3.17
CA THR A 71 1.05 -4.81 -4.07
C THR A 71 0.48 -4.04 -5.27
N THR A 72 -0.62 -4.51 -5.87
CA THR A 72 -1.29 -3.80 -6.96
C THR A 72 -1.73 -2.41 -6.51
N LYS A 73 -2.37 -2.30 -5.33
CA LYS A 73 -2.76 -1.01 -4.77
C LYS A 73 -1.55 -0.11 -4.49
N LEU A 74 -0.46 -0.66 -3.93
CA LEU A 74 0.78 0.08 -3.68
C LEU A 74 1.40 0.64 -4.97
N VAL A 75 1.40 -0.14 -6.06
CA VAL A 75 1.88 0.32 -7.38
C VAL A 75 1.08 1.52 -7.88
N GLU A 76 -0.21 1.58 -7.58
CA GLU A 76 -1.07 2.70 -7.96
C GLU A 76 -0.82 3.94 -7.08
N VAL A 77 -0.66 3.78 -5.76
CA VAL A 77 -0.59 4.94 -4.84
C VAL A 77 0.82 5.50 -4.66
N VAL A 78 1.86 4.67 -4.62
CA VAL A 78 3.25 5.07 -4.31
C VAL A 78 3.78 6.22 -5.19
N PRO A 79 3.52 6.28 -6.51
CA PRO A 79 3.97 7.39 -7.35
C PRO A 79 3.50 8.77 -6.88
N TYR A 80 2.39 8.82 -6.14
CA TYR A 80 1.81 10.06 -5.62
C TYR A 80 2.28 10.39 -4.21
N LEU A 81 2.71 9.38 -3.43
CA LEU A 81 3.10 9.51 -2.03
C LEU A 81 4.60 9.78 -1.87
N LEU A 82 5.44 9.11 -2.65
CA LEU A 82 6.88 9.12 -2.45
C LEU A 82 7.63 9.95 -3.49
N ARG A 83 8.40 10.94 -3.00
CA ARG A 83 9.36 11.72 -3.79
C ARG A 83 10.73 11.73 -3.11
N PRO A 84 11.80 11.26 -3.76
CA PRO A 84 11.83 10.65 -5.10
C PRO A 84 11.13 9.29 -5.15
N TYR A 85 10.67 8.88 -6.35
CA TYR A 85 10.00 7.59 -6.54
C TYR A 85 10.95 6.41 -6.22
N PRO A 86 10.56 5.46 -5.34
CA PRO A 86 11.44 4.38 -4.87
C PRO A 86 11.50 3.24 -5.89
N LEU A 87 12.14 3.49 -7.03
CA LEU A 87 12.17 2.58 -8.17
C LEU A 87 12.66 1.17 -7.81
N ARG A 88 13.71 1.05 -6.99
CA ARG A 88 14.29 -0.24 -6.62
C ARG A 88 13.35 -1.09 -5.77
N GLN A 89 12.68 -0.47 -4.80
CA GLN A 89 11.75 -1.14 -3.91
C GLN A 89 10.51 -1.59 -4.68
N MET A 90 9.97 -0.73 -5.55
CA MET A 90 8.81 -1.07 -6.38
C MET A 90 9.13 -2.18 -7.39
N GLN A 91 10.28 -2.13 -8.06
CA GLN A 91 10.70 -3.21 -8.97
C GLN A 91 10.85 -4.55 -8.24
N ARG A 92 11.45 -4.55 -7.05
CA ARG A 92 11.58 -5.75 -6.22
C ARG A 92 10.22 -6.30 -5.81
N LEU A 93 9.30 -5.42 -5.41
CA LEU A 93 7.95 -5.80 -4.99
C LEU A 93 7.16 -6.41 -6.14
N ILE A 94 7.21 -5.80 -7.33
CA ILE A 94 6.59 -6.33 -8.56
C ILE A 94 7.16 -7.71 -8.88
N PHE A 95 8.49 -7.88 -8.81
CA PHE A 95 9.13 -9.17 -9.07
C PHE A 95 8.65 -10.26 -8.09
N LEU A 96 8.60 -9.96 -6.79
CA LEU A 96 8.12 -10.89 -5.76
C LEU A 96 6.64 -11.23 -5.97
N SER A 97 5.81 -10.25 -6.36
CA SER A 97 4.38 -10.50 -6.61
C SER A 97 4.12 -11.50 -7.75
N ALA A 98 4.98 -11.50 -8.77
CA ALA A 98 4.89 -12.38 -9.94
C ALA A 98 5.52 -13.76 -9.71
N GLU A 99 6.34 -13.92 -8.67
CA GLU A 99 6.98 -15.19 -8.35
C GLU A 99 5.95 -16.20 -7.83
N HIS A 100 6.09 -17.44 -8.29
CA HIS A 100 5.27 -18.58 -7.87
C HIS A 100 6.19 -19.61 -7.21
N PRO A 101 6.39 -19.54 -5.87
CA PRO A 101 7.32 -20.42 -5.18
C PRO A 101 6.85 -21.87 -5.21
N ARG A 102 7.80 -22.81 -5.22
CA ARG A 102 7.52 -24.22 -4.98
C ARG A 102 7.07 -24.42 -3.53
N PRO A 103 6.29 -25.47 -3.22
CA PRO A 103 5.74 -25.71 -1.87
C PRO A 103 6.80 -25.71 -0.76
N GLU A 104 8.01 -26.22 -1.05
CA GLU A 104 9.11 -26.30 -0.08
C GLU A 104 9.72 -24.93 0.26
N GLY A 105 9.48 -23.90 -0.58
CA GLY A 105 10.03 -22.55 -0.44
C GLY A 105 8.98 -21.47 -0.17
N THR A 106 7.71 -21.83 0.01
CA THR A 106 6.60 -20.88 0.13
C THR A 106 6.78 -19.92 1.32
N LEU A 107 7.16 -20.42 2.49
CA LEU A 107 7.35 -19.58 3.68
C LEU A 107 8.51 -18.58 3.50
N GLY A 108 9.65 -19.04 2.97
CA GLY A 108 10.79 -18.16 2.70
C GLY A 108 10.49 -17.10 1.64
N HIS A 109 9.67 -17.44 0.64
CA HIS A 109 9.16 -16.46 -0.33
C HIS A 109 8.22 -15.46 0.34
N LEU A 110 7.25 -15.90 1.14
CA LEU A 110 6.34 -15.03 1.87
C LEU A 110 7.08 -14.06 2.80
N ASN A 111 8.09 -14.52 3.54
CA ASN A 111 8.91 -13.66 4.39
C ASN A 111 9.61 -12.56 3.57
N ARG A 112 10.21 -12.93 2.43
CA ARG A 112 10.86 -11.95 1.54
C ARG A 112 9.85 -10.98 0.94
N PHE A 113 8.64 -11.45 0.64
CA PHE A 113 7.57 -10.63 0.08
C PHE A 113 7.02 -9.65 1.12
N ALA A 114 6.69 -10.12 2.32
CA ALA A 114 6.24 -9.29 3.43
C ALA A 114 7.29 -8.23 3.81
N MET A 115 8.57 -8.60 3.89
CA MET A 115 9.67 -7.63 4.09
C MET A 115 9.79 -6.61 2.95
N GLY A 116 9.50 -7.03 1.71
CA GLY A 116 9.46 -6.12 0.57
C GLY A 116 8.35 -5.07 0.69
N ILE A 117 7.17 -5.49 1.16
CA ILE A 117 6.05 -4.60 1.43
C ILE A 117 6.38 -3.65 2.57
N LEU A 118 6.86 -4.15 3.72
CA LEU A 118 7.26 -3.31 4.84
C LEU A 118 8.28 -2.26 4.42
N SER A 119 9.28 -2.62 3.62
CA SER A 119 10.27 -1.65 3.13
C SER A 119 9.65 -0.52 2.30
N VAL A 120 8.50 -0.72 1.64
CA VAL A 120 7.78 0.35 0.94
C VAL A 120 6.96 1.17 1.93
N LEU A 121 6.28 0.52 2.88
CA LEU A 121 5.50 1.18 3.92
C LEU A 121 6.39 2.07 4.82
N ASP A 122 7.59 1.59 5.17
CA ASP A 122 8.59 2.35 5.94
C ASP A 122 9.02 3.63 5.22
N LEU A 123 9.08 3.61 3.88
CA LEU A 123 9.38 4.80 3.09
C LEU A 123 8.21 5.79 3.09
N MET A 124 6.98 5.30 3.17
CA MET A 124 5.76 6.11 3.25
C MET A 124 5.59 6.80 4.60
N GLY A 125 6.11 6.21 5.69
CA GLY A 125 6.06 6.81 7.01
C GLY A 125 4.61 7.11 7.44
N ASP A 126 4.35 8.35 7.85
CA ASP A 126 3.03 8.78 8.33
C ASP A 126 1.92 8.74 7.27
N ASP A 127 2.27 8.67 5.99
CA ASP A 127 1.29 8.52 4.91
C ASP A 127 0.76 7.07 4.80
N ALA A 128 1.38 6.11 5.49
CA ALA A 128 0.92 4.72 5.59
C ALA A 128 0.00 4.44 6.81
N LEU A 129 -0.21 5.44 7.68
CA LEU A 129 -1.01 5.36 8.92
C LEU A 129 -2.35 6.09 8.78
#